data_AF-A0A914DEW9-F1
#
_entry.id   AF-A0A914DEW9-F1
#
_cell.length_a   1.000
_cell.length_b   1.000
_cell.length_c   1.000
_cell.angle_alpha   90.00
_cell.angle_beta   90.00
_cell.angle_gamma   90.00
#
_symmetry.space_group_name_H-M   'P 1'
#
loop_
_entity.id
_entity.type
_entity.pdbx_description
1 polymer ?
#
loop_
_entity_poly.entity_id
_entity_poly.type
_entity_poly.pdbx_seq_one_letter_code
_entity_poly.pdbx_strand_id
1 'polypeptide(L)'
;MDTSAKCFSCMSEIYETMWSEIDGVYKKPKDFTDECNAENISPTLVRTISCPHVCVSIKEDIKVGDTITKGYIRGCMDSILKNDFNQTIVNLYRWLHKDA
;
A
#
# COMPACT_ATOMS: atom_id res chain seq x y z
N MET A 1 -25.12 -8.92 -0.85
CA MET A 1 -24.47 -8.21 -1.97
C MET A 1 -23.05 -7.98 -1.50
N ASP A 2 -22.10 -8.74 -2.03
CA ASP A 2 -20.70 -8.65 -1.60
C ASP A 2 -20.10 -7.39 -2.23
N THR A 3 -19.95 -6.32 -1.45
CA THR A 3 -19.46 -5.02 -1.91
C THR A 3 -17.94 -5.00 -1.87
N SER A 4 -17.29 -5.87 -2.65
CA SER A 4 -15.83 -5.92 -2.72
C SER A 4 -15.28 -4.74 -3.53
N ALA A 5 -14.29 -4.03 -3.00
CA ALA A 5 -13.63 -2.92 -3.70
C ALA A 5 -12.51 -3.42 -4.63
N LYS A 6 -12.39 -2.85 -5.83
CA LYS A 6 -11.23 -3.10 -6.71
C LYS A 6 -10.11 -2.11 -6.37
N CYS A 7 -9.00 -2.60 -5.85
CA CYS A 7 -7.88 -1.77 -5.41
C CYS A 7 -6.61 -2.12 -6.16
N PHE A 8 -5.78 -1.12 -6.46
CA PHE A 8 -4.43 -1.36 -6.96
C PHE A 8 -3.58 -2.12 -5.92
N SER A 9 -2.76 -3.05 -6.38
CA SER A 9 -1.83 -3.80 -5.54
C SER A 9 -0.41 -3.56 -6.03
N CYS A 10 0.22 -2.51 -5.51
CA CYS A 10 1.55 -2.08 -5.94
C CYS A 10 2.42 -1.56 -4.80
N MET A 11 3.73 -1.60 -5.02
CA MET A 11 4.74 -0.87 -4.26
C MET A 11 5.73 -0.23 -5.22
N SER A 12 6.36 0.89 -4.85
CA SER A 12 7.50 1.46 -5.59
C SER A 12 8.65 0.44 -5.75
N GLU A 13 9.44 0.56 -6.80
CA GLU A 13 10.49 -0.42 -7.15
C GLU A 13 11.58 -0.54 -6.07
N ILE A 14 11.80 0.54 -5.30
CA ILE A 14 12.72 0.53 -4.15
C ILE A 14 12.38 -0.58 -3.14
N TYR A 15 11.09 -0.88 -2.95
CA TYR A 15 10.64 -1.95 -2.05
C TYR A 15 10.94 -3.35 -2.59
N GLU A 16 11.07 -3.51 -3.91
CA GLU A 16 11.50 -4.78 -4.51
C GLU A 16 12.96 -5.07 -4.15
N THR A 17 13.80 -4.04 -4.27
CA THR A 17 15.24 -4.14 -4.00
C THR A 17 15.51 -4.53 -2.54
N MET A 18 14.71 -4.02 -1.61
CA MET A 18 14.83 -4.32 -0.17
C MET A 18 13.85 -5.39 0.32
N TRP A 19 13.19 -6.13 -0.60
CA TRP A 19 12.06 -6.99 -0.24
C TRP A 19 12.41 -8.01 0.85
N SER A 20 13.59 -8.61 0.80
CA SER A 20 14.05 -9.60 1.79
C SER A 20 14.15 -9.05 3.22
N GLU A 21 14.25 -7.73 3.39
CA GLU A 21 14.33 -7.10 4.71
C GLU A 21 12.95 -6.72 5.26
N ILE A 22 11.97 -6.50 4.39
CA ILE A 22 10.64 -5.97 4.74
C ILE A 22 9.53 -6.98 4.58
N ASP A 23 9.81 -8.16 4.02
CA ASP A 23 8.79 -9.17 3.77
C ASP A 23 8.16 -9.66 5.08
N GLY A 24 8.81 -9.54 6.24
CA GLY A 24 8.19 -9.83 7.54
C GLY A 24 7.04 -8.87 7.92
N VAL A 25 6.99 -7.68 7.32
CA VAL A 25 6.03 -6.62 7.65
C VAL A 25 4.90 -6.54 6.63
N TYR A 26 5.25 -6.54 5.34
CA TYR A 26 4.29 -6.31 4.26
C TYR A 26 3.90 -7.61 3.53
N LYS A 27 2.67 -7.69 3.01
CA LYS A 27 2.34 -8.72 2.00
C LYS A 27 2.83 -8.26 0.63
N LYS A 28 3.39 -9.20 -0.15
CA LYS A 28 3.94 -8.91 -1.47
C LYS A 28 2.85 -8.32 -2.38
N PRO A 29 3.09 -7.16 -3.04
CA PRO A 29 2.13 -6.60 -3.97
C PRO A 29 2.05 -7.46 -5.24
N LYS A 30 1.07 -7.16 -6.11
CA LYS A 30 1.05 -7.73 -7.46
C LYS A 30 2.20 -7.16 -8.29
N ASP A 31 2.44 -5.86 -8.21
CA ASP A 31 3.46 -5.17 -9.01
C ASP A 31 4.42 -4.37 -8.13
N PHE A 32 5.72 -4.45 -8.42
CA PHE A 32 6.68 -3.43 -8.02
C PHE A 32 6.89 -2.51 -9.20
N THR A 33 6.64 -1.21 -9.02
CA THR A 33 6.48 -0.24 -10.11
C THR A 33 6.44 1.17 -9.53
N ASP A 34 7.19 2.09 -10.14
CA ASP A 34 7.19 3.50 -9.72
C ASP A 34 5.91 4.23 -10.15
N GLU A 35 5.15 3.69 -11.11
CA GLU A 35 3.79 4.14 -11.45
C GLU A 35 2.81 4.01 -10.28
N CYS A 36 3.16 3.27 -9.21
CA CYS A 36 2.36 3.20 -7.98
C CYS A 36 2.11 4.58 -7.32
N ASN A 37 2.94 5.58 -7.65
CA ASN A 37 2.81 6.95 -7.17
C ASN A 37 1.82 7.82 -7.97
N ALA A 38 1.38 7.38 -9.14
CA ALA A 38 0.67 8.27 -10.08
C ALA A 38 -0.72 8.63 -9.55
N GLU A 39 -1.14 9.88 -9.75
CA GLU A 39 -2.50 10.32 -9.38
C GLU A 39 -3.56 9.54 -10.15
N ASN A 40 -3.32 9.31 -11.44
CA ASN A 40 -4.20 8.55 -12.34
C ASN A 40 -3.48 7.29 -12.83
N ILE A 41 -3.57 6.20 -12.06
CA ILE A 41 -3.00 4.91 -12.45
C ILE A 41 -3.94 4.24 -13.44
N SER A 42 -3.39 3.80 -14.59
CA SER A 42 -4.12 2.94 -15.51
C SER A 42 -4.18 1.51 -14.96
N PRO A 43 -5.36 0.85 -14.94
CA PRO A 43 -5.48 -0.58 -14.63
C PRO A 43 -4.70 -1.51 -15.57
N THR A 44 -4.24 -1.00 -16.72
CA THR A 44 -3.37 -1.74 -17.65
C THR A 44 -1.90 -1.73 -17.23
N LEU A 45 -1.50 -0.76 -16.41
CA LEU A 45 -0.11 -0.59 -15.95
C LEU A 45 0.11 -1.22 -14.58
N VAL A 46 -0.89 -1.14 -13.71
CA VAL A 46 -0.82 -1.69 -12.35
C VAL A 46 -2.03 -2.59 -12.11
N ARG A 47 -1.77 -3.81 -11.63
CA ARG A 47 -2.81 -4.80 -11.40
C ARG A 47 -3.65 -4.43 -10.18
N THR A 48 -4.94 -4.77 -10.30
CA THR A 48 -5.92 -4.62 -9.22
C THR A 48 -6.25 -5.98 -8.59
N ILE A 49 -6.64 -5.94 -7.32
CA ILE A 49 -7.16 -7.06 -6.54
C ILE A 49 -8.53 -6.71 -5.98
N SER A 50 -9.30 -7.73 -5.61
CA SER A 50 -10.57 -7.55 -4.90
C SER A 50 -10.31 -7.50 -3.40
N CYS A 51 -10.76 -6.43 -2.75
CA CYS A 51 -10.62 -6.19 -1.32
C CYS A 51 -11.98 -6.30 -0.62
N PRO A 52 -12.07 -6.98 0.54
CA PRO A 52 -13.32 -7.06 1.31
C PRO A 52 -13.81 -5.70 1.83
N HIS A 53 -12.87 -4.77 2.08
CA HIS A 53 -13.16 -3.45 2.64
C HIS A 53 -12.68 -2.32 1.72
N VAL A 54 -11.78 -1.46 2.20
CA VAL A 54 -11.36 -0.23 1.51
C VAL A 54 -9.96 -0.36 0.94
N CYS A 55 -9.72 0.37 -0.16
CA CYS A 55 -8.39 0.58 -0.71
C CYS A 55 -7.60 1.53 0.18
N VAL A 56 -6.31 1.28 0.32
CA VAL A 56 -5.38 2.17 1.00
C VAL A 56 -4.22 2.56 0.11
N SER A 57 -3.73 3.78 0.33
CA SER A 57 -2.53 4.31 -0.28
C SER A 57 -1.65 4.85 0.84
N ILE A 58 -0.42 4.36 0.93
CA ILE A 58 0.57 4.75 1.92
C ILE A 58 1.70 5.44 1.17
N LYS A 59 2.15 6.56 1.72
CA LYS A 59 3.30 7.33 1.24
C LYS A 59 4.25 7.52 2.41
N GLU A 60 5.47 7.04 2.25
CA GLU A 60 6.49 7.03 3.29
C GLU A 60 7.79 7.65 2.75
N ASP A 61 8.52 8.33 3.64
CA ASP A 61 9.87 8.79 3.35
C ASP A 61 10.85 7.69 3.77
N ILE A 62 11.50 7.06 2.79
CA ILE A 62 12.49 6.00 2.96
C ILE A 62 13.88 6.64 3.00
N LYS A 63 14.65 6.36 4.05
CA LYS A 63 16.05 6.74 4.12
C LYS A 63 16.92 5.69 3.46
N VAL A 64 17.58 6.04 2.37
CA VAL A 64 18.53 5.19 1.64
C VAL A 64 19.91 5.84 1.74
N GLY A 65 20.74 5.35 2.67
CA GLY A 65 22.00 5.99 3.01
C GLY A 65 21.78 7.39 3.59
N ASP A 66 22.37 8.41 2.97
CA ASP A 66 22.20 9.83 3.34
C ASP A 66 21.05 10.54 2.58
N THR A 67 20.36 9.83 1.68
CA THR A 67 19.28 10.39 0.86
C THR A 67 17.91 9.94 1.39
N ILE A 68 16.90 10.80 1.26
CA ILE A 68 15.50 10.48 1.53
C ILE A 68 14.76 10.38 0.19
N THR A 69 14.13 9.23 -0.05
CA THR A 69 13.33 8.94 -1.25
C THR A 69 11.91 8.59 -0.83
N LYS A 70 10.91 8.96 -1.63
CA LYS A 70 9.50 8.63 -1.34
C LYS A 70 9.15 7.23 -1.83
N GLY A 71 8.65 6.40 -0.93
CA GLY A 71 8.04 5.11 -1.25
C GLY A 71 6.52 5.21 -1.27
N TYR A 72 5.90 4.49 -2.21
CA TYR A 72 4.46 4.41 -2.35
C TYR A 72 4.00 2.96 -2.27
N ILE A 73 2.90 2.72 -1.56
CA ILE A 73 2.29 1.39 -1.41
C ILE A 73 0.78 1.53 -1.61
N ARG A 74 0.17 0.69 -2.43
CA ARG A 74 -1.30 0.59 -2.57
C ARG A 74 -1.77 -0.85 -2.39
N GLY A 75 -2.88 -1.04 -1.69
CA GLY A 75 -3.43 -2.37 -1.43
C GLY A 75 -4.76 -2.36 -0.69
N CYS A 76 -5.17 -3.52 -0.17
CA CYS A 76 -6.32 -3.60 0.73
C CYS A 76 -5.90 -3.23 2.16
N MET A 77 -6.75 -2.50 2.87
CA MET A 77 -6.53 -2.15 4.28
C MET A 77 -6.18 -3.36 5.17
N ASP A 78 -6.86 -4.47 4.95
CA ASP A 78 -6.82 -5.69 5.75
C ASP A 78 -5.71 -6.68 5.32
N SER A 79 -4.95 -6.38 4.26
CA SER A 79 -3.95 -7.33 3.77
C SER A 79 -2.61 -6.71 3.39
N ILE A 80 -2.46 -5.39 3.41
CA ILE A 80 -1.19 -4.76 3.09
C ILE A 80 -0.07 -5.13 4.09
N LEU A 81 -0.41 -5.40 5.35
CA LEU A 81 0.51 -5.88 6.39
C LEU A 81 0.32 -7.38 6.66
N LYS A 82 1.39 -8.12 6.97
CA LYS A 82 1.33 -9.56 7.30
C LYS A 82 0.70 -9.83 8.66
N ASN A 83 0.91 -8.95 9.64
CA ASN A 83 0.38 -9.08 11.00
C ASN A 83 -0.87 -8.21 11.23
N ASP A 84 -1.50 -7.78 10.13
CA ASP A 84 -2.63 -6.86 10.04
C ASP A 84 -2.41 -5.53 10.78
N PHE A 85 -3.14 -4.49 10.38
CA PHE A 85 -3.27 -3.33 11.25
C PHE A 85 -4.06 -3.79 12.49
N ASN A 86 -3.46 -3.67 13.68
CA ASN A 86 -4.18 -3.80 14.95
C ASN A 86 -5.47 -2.98 14.83
N GLN A 87 -6.67 -3.57 14.97
CA GLN A 87 -7.93 -2.92 14.55
C GLN A 87 -8.12 -1.52 15.17
N THR A 88 -7.53 -1.29 16.34
CA THR A 88 -7.42 0.02 17.02
C THR A 88 -6.71 1.08 16.18
N ILE A 89 -5.60 0.74 15.51
CA ILE A 89 -4.83 1.67 14.65
C ILE A 89 -5.65 2.03 13.40
N VAL A 90 -6.40 1.09 12.81
CA VAL A 90 -7.28 1.39 11.66
C VAL A 90 -8.39 2.36 12.05
N ASN A 91 -9.00 2.15 13.22
CA ASN A 91 -10.04 3.05 13.72
C ASN A 91 -9.48 4.44 14.04
N LEU A 92 -8.28 4.50 14.62
CA LEU A 92 -7.57 5.76 14.88
C LEU A 92 -7.23 6.50 13.58
N TYR A 93 -6.68 5.81 12.58
CA TYR A 93 -6.36 6.42 11.27
C TYR A 93 -7.62 6.95 10.58
N ARG A 94 -8.70 6.17 10.58
CA ARG A 94 -10.00 6.62 10.05
C ARG A 94 -10.53 7.85 10.77
N TRP A 95 -10.38 7.92 12.09
CA TRP A 95 -10.81 9.10 12.87
C TRP A 95 -9.98 10.33 12.53
N LEU A 96 -8.65 10.21 12.50
CA LEU A 96 -7.73 11.31 12.15
C LEU A 96 -8.00 11.90 10.76
N HIS A 97 -8.45 11.08 9.80
CA HIS A 97 -8.77 11.51 8.44
C HIS A 97 -10.26 11.80 8.20
N LYS A 98 -11.13 11.68 9.21
CA LYS A 98 -12.54 12.05 9.09
C LYS A 98 -12.78 13.54 9.37
N ASP A 99 -11.86 14.18 10.09
CA ASP A 99 -11.92 15.59 10.49
C ASP A 99 -10.96 16.49 9.68
N ALA A 100 -10.44 16.00 8.54
CA ALA A 100 -9.56 16.72 7.61
C ALA A 100 -10.26 17.09 6.31
#